data_AF-A0A1J1GRK5-F1
#
_entry.id   AF-A0A1J1GRK5-F1
#
_cell.length_a   1.000
_cell.length_b   1.000
_cell.length_c   1.000
_cell.angle_alpha   90.00
_cell.angle_beta   90.00
_cell.angle_gamma   90.00
#
_symmetry.space_group_name_H-M   'P 1'
#
loop_
_entity.id
_entity.type
_entity.pdbx_description
1 polymer ?
#
loop_
_entity_poly.entity_id
_entity_poly.type
_entity_poly.pdbx_seq_one_letter_code
_entity_poly.pdbx_strand_id
1 'polypeptide(L)'
;MCIRRIPGFHEKIHRSIFRRKNSGPSPLYKTPLRHIWAIFFYIDVFILYIYVLSFFFSIITRHECFEIFPIVFLTAVNLISSFFIDFFFLLIKDKEVVSEDEIILSTFFTILCCIIKIIVNVYIFYTSLNYFGKIFDSSDNDIKTRCHTSVTKGILLNFIVITAFPFVETYIESILTFFSIVHFKSQVQKYEMII
;
A
#
# COMPACT_ATOMS: atom_id res chain seq x y z
N MET A 1 15.90 -9.75 9.63
CA MET A 1 16.35 -8.59 10.42
C MET A 1 15.17 -8.10 11.27
N CYS A 2 15.30 -8.10 12.60
CA CYS A 2 14.27 -7.54 13.47
C CYS A 2 14.33 -6.02 13.41
N ILE A 3 13.30 -5.39 12.85
CA ILE A 3 13.09 -3.93 12.97
C ILE A 3 12.98 -3.64 14.48
N ARG A 4 14.02 -3.01 15.06
CA ARG A 4 13.98 -2.52 16.44
C ARG A 4 12.85 -1.49 16.52
N ARG A 5 11.79 -1.84 17.23
CA ARG A 5 10.62 -1.00 17.54
C ARG A 5 11.04 0.41 17.92
N ILE A 6 10.40 1.42 17.33
CA ILE A 6 10.45 2.79 17.85
C ILE A 6 9.67 2.78 19.18
N PRO A 7 10.33 2.98 20.33
CA PRO A 7 9.65 2.89 21.63
C PRO A 7 8.59 4.01 21.74
N GLY A 8 7.36 3.65 22.14
CA GLY A 8 6.30 4.59 22.49
C GLY A 8 5.27 4.93 21.40
N PHE A 9 5.60 4.84 20.11
CA PHE A 9 4.63 5.16 19.02
C PHE A 9 3.50 4.11 18.92
N HIS A 10 3.88 2.83 18.98
CA HIS A 10 2.94 1.71 19.01
C HIS A 10 1.97 1.79 20.19
N GLU A 11 2.45 2.10 21.40
CA GLU A 11 1.59 2.19 22.59
C GLU A 11 0.60 3.35 22.53
N LYS A 12 1.00 4.51 21.97
CA LYS A 12 0.10 5.66 21.82
C LYS A 12 -1.04 5.39 20.83
N ILE A 13 -0.74 4.87 19.64
CA ILE A 13 -1.75 4.56 18.62
C ILE A 13 -2.69 3.46 19.10
N HIS A 14 -2.14 2.42 19.72
CA HIS A 14 -2.96 1.32 20.23
C HIS A 14 -3.89 1.80 21.35
N ARG A 15 -3.44 2.67 22.26
CA ARG A 15 -4.25 3.16 23.38
C ARG A 15 -5.36 4.13 22.92
N SER A 16 -5.17 4.82 21.79
CA SER A 16 -6.20 5.69 21.22
C SER A 16 -7.30 4.91 20.49
N ILE A 17 -6.97 3.77 19.88
CA ILE A 17 -7.91 2.97 19.08
C ILE A 17 -8.56 1.87 19.93
N PHE A 18 -7.81 1.23 20.83
CA PHE A 18 -8.24 0.05 21.57
C PHE A 18 -8.13 0.30 23.08
N ARG A 19 -9.29 0.52 23.72
CA ARG A 19 -9.40 0.78 25.16
C ARG A 19 -9.48 -0.56 25.89
N ARG A 20 -8.31 -1.08 26.31
CA ARG A 20 -8.17 -2.38 27.02
C ARG A 20 -9.26 -2.65 28.05
N LYS A 21 -9.99 -3.75 27.89
CA LYS A 21 -10.59 -4.54 28.99
C LYS A 21 -9.79 -5.84 29.11
N ASN A 22 -8.74 -5.83 29.93
CA ASN A 22 -7.96 -7.03 30.26
C ASN A 22 -8.66 -7.80 31.38
N SER A 23 -9.52 -8.78 31.07
CA SER A 23 -10.02 -9.73 32.08
C SER A 23 -10.51 -11.07 31.50
N GLY A 24 -9.91 -11.56 30.41
CA GLY A 24 -10.29 -12.83 29.79
C GLY A 24 -9.08 -13.67 29.35
N PRO A 25 -9.26 -14.99 29.17
CA PRO A 25 -8.19 -15.89 28.76
C PRO A 25 -7.63 -15.49 27.38
N SER A 26 -6.36 -15.81 27.16
CA SER A 26 -5.65 -15.56 25.91
C SER A 26 -6.43 -16.10 24.69
N PRO A 27 -6.59 -15.35 23.59
CA PRO A 27 -7.26 -15.83 22.38
C PRO A 27 -6.46 -16.95 21.74
N LEU A 28 -7.16 -18.03 21.39
CA LEU A 28 -6.64 -19.17 20.65
C LEU A 28 -6.46 -18.92 19.14
N TYR A 29 -6.78 -17.73 18.63
CA TYR A 29 -6.82 -17.47 17.19
C TYR A 29 -5.50 -16.89 16.66
N LYS A 30 -4.70 -17.72 15.98
CA LYS A 30 -3.54 -17.27 15.21
C LYS A 30 -3.99 -16.86 13.81
N THR A 31 -3.90 -15.56 13.48
CA THR A 31 -4.19 -15.08 12.12
C THR A 31 -2.93 -15.13 11.24
N PRO A 32 -2.96 -15.80 10.06
CA PRO A 32 -1.82 -15.85 9.14
C PRO A 32 -1.47 -14.47 8.53
N LEU A 33 -2.35 -13.48 8.70
CA LEU A 33 -2.21 -12.10 8.25
C LEU A 33 -0.90 -11.43 8.69
N ARG A 34 -0.31 -11.80 9.84
CA ARG A 34 0.92 -11.15 10.36
C ARG A 34 2.08 -11.21 9.37
N HIS A 35 2.30 -12.36 8.76
CA HIS A 35 3.42 -12.54 7.83
C HIS A 35 3.12 -11.90 6.47
N ILE A 36 1.84 -11.86 6.10
CA ILE A 36 1.38 -11.26 4.85
C ILE A 36 1.65 -9.74 4.85
N TRP A 37 1.26 -9.03 5.91
CA TRP A 37 1.51 -7.58 6.02
C TRP A 37 3.00 -7.22 6.08
N ALA A 38 3.82 -8.06 6.71
CA ALA A 38 5.27 -7.85 6.73
C ALA A 38 5.87 -7.98 5.32
N ILE A 39 5.41 -8.93 4.51
CA ILE A 39 5.88 -9.12 3.13
C ILE A 39 5.55 -7.88 2.29
N PHE A 40 4.30 -7.39 2.34
CA PHE A 40 3.88 -6.19 1.61
C PHE A 40 4.67 -4.94 2.04
N PHE A 41 4.86 -4.74 3.34
CA PHE A 41 5.71 -3.66 3.84
C PHE A 41 7.14 -3.67 3.25
N TYR A 42 7.76 -4.86 3.11
CA TYR A 42 9.10 -4.94 2.49
C TYR A 42 9.06 -4.72 0.97
N ILE A 43 7.98 -5.13 0.30
CA ILE A 43 7.75 -4.86 -1.13
C ILE A 43 7.63 -3.34 -1.35
N ASP A 44 6.82 -2.65 -0.54
CA ASP A 44 6.70 -1.20 -0.54
C ASP A 44 8.06 -0.49 -0.38
N VAL A 45 8.88 -0.92 0.58
CA VAL A 45 10.23 -0.37 0.80
C VAL A 45 11.11 -0.57 -0.44
N PHE A 46 11.05 -1.74 -1.06
CA PHE A 46 11.83 -2.06 -2.25
C PHE A 46 11.40 -1.20 -3.45
N ILE A 47 10.09 -1.05 -3.68
CA ILE A 47 9.57 -0.23 -4.78
C ILE A 47 9.89 1.25 -4.53
N LEU A 48 9.78 1.74 -3.29
CA LEU A 48 10.13 3.10 -2.93
C LEU A 48 11.61 3.40 -3.22
N TYR A 49 12.50 2.43 -2.98
CA TYR A 49 13.92 2.56 -3.34
C TYR A 49 14.13 2.70 -4.85
N ILE A 50 13.47 1.86 -5.65
CA ILE A 50 13.50 1.95 -7.12
C ILE A 50 12.94 3.30 -7.59
N TYR A 51 11.86 3.76 -6.97
CA TYR A 51 11.25 5.06 -7.26
C TYR A 51 12.22 6.21 -6.99
N VAL A 52 12.91 6.23 -5.85
CA VAL A 52 13.88 7.27 -5.51
C VAL A 52 15.01 7.33 -6.54
N LEU A 53 15.55 6.19 -6.95
CA LEU A 53 16.55 6.13 -8.01
C LEU A 53 16.00 6.68 -9.34
N SER A 54 14.79 6.27 -9.72
CA SER A 54 14.12 6.72 -10.94
C SER A 54 13.80 8.22 -10.91
N PHE A 55 13.46 8.75 -9.74
CA PHE A 55 13.20 10.16 -9.49
C PHE A 55 14.47 11.01 -9.71
N PHE A 56 15.63 10.54 -9.24
CA PHE A 56 16.91 11.22 -9.50
C PHE A 56 17.21 11.36 -10.99
N PHE A 57 17.02 10.30 -11.77
CA PHE A 57 17.17 10.37 -13.23
C PHE A 57 16.18 11.37 -13.86
N SER A 58 14.96 11.42 -13.35
CA SER A 58 13.91 12.31 -13.85
C SER A 58 14.18 13.79 -13.56
N ILE A 59 14.86 14.10 -12.45
CA ILE A 59 15.32 15.46 -12.16
C ILE A 59 16.36 15.90 -13.19
N ILE A 60 17.31 15.02 -13.53
CA ILE A 60 18.36 15.33 -14.51
C ILE A 60 17.74 15.64 -15.89
N THR A 61 16.73 14.86 -16.29
CA THR A 61 16.03 15.03 -17.57
C THR A 61 14.86 16.02 -17.50
N ARG A 62 14.66 16.73 -16.39
CA ARG A 62 13.55 17.68 -16.21
C ARG A 62 13.55 18.79 -17.24
N HIS A 63 14.74 19.23 -17.63
CA HIS A 63 14.91 20.27 -18.65
C HIS A 63 14.50 19.77 -20.04
N GLU A 64 14.47 18.45 -20.26
CA GLU A 64 14.10 17.85 -21.53
C GLU A 64 12.58 17.71 -21.66
N CYS A 65 11.87 17.26 -20.62
CA CYS A 65 10.40 17.10 -20.68
C CYS A 65 9.77 17.30 -19.30
N PHE A 66 9.15 18.45 -19.10
CA PHE A 66 8.51 18.84 -17.83
C PHE A 66 7.19 18.09 -17.59
N GLU A 67 6.54 17.69 -18.68
CA GLU A 67 5.23 17.06 -18.73
C GLU A 67 5.20 15.68 -18.04
N ILE A 68 6.37 15.09 -17.76
CA ILE A 68 6.52 13.83 -17.00
C ILE A 68 6.24 14.04 -15.50
N PHE A 69 6.51 15.23 -14.95
CA PHE A 69 6.47 15.49 -13.50
C PHE A 69 5.13 15.21 -12.81
N PRO A 70 3.96 15.49 -13.42
CA PRO A 70 2.68 15.10 -12.88
C PRO A 70 2.57 13.58 -12.61
N ILE A 71 3.08 12.75 -13.54
CA ILE A 71 3.09 11.28 -13.37
C ILE A 71 3.99 10.92 -12.18
N VAL A 72 5.21 11.46 -12.15
CA VAL A 72 6.19 11.22 -11.08
C VAL A 72 5.64 11.58 -9.70
N PHE A 73 4.96 12.71 -9.59
CA PHE A 73 4.36 13.18 -8.34
C PHE A 73 3.21 12.28 -7.89
N LEU A 74 2.31 11.91 -8.81
CA LEU A 74 1.20 10.99 -8.52
C LEU A 74 1.71 9.62 -8.07
N THR A 75 2.74 9.08 -8.73
CA THR A 75 3.40 7.83 -8.32
C THR A 75 3.98 7.95 -6.91
N ALA A 76 4.62 9.08 -6.58
CA ALA A 76 5.16 9.32 -5.23
C ALA A 76 4.08 9.27 -4.16
N VAL A 77 2.98 10.01 -4.37
CA VAL A 77 1.86 10.08 -3.43
C VAL A 77 1.29 8.68 -3.19
N ASN A 78 1.14 7.89 -4.26
CA ASN A 78 0.61 6.54 -4.19
C ASN A 78 1.49 5.57 -3.39
N LEU A 79 2.80 5.59 -3.65
CA LEU A 79 3.77 4.74 -2.97
C LEU A 79 3.85 5.09 -1.49
N ILE A 80 3.90 6.38 -1.17
CA ILE A 80 3.96 6.86 0.22
C ILE A 80 2.67 6.49 0.96
N SER A 81 1.50 6.67 0.33
CA SER A 81 0.23 6.29 0.97
C SER A 81 0.13 4.79 1.20
N SER A 82 0.58 3.97 0.24
CA SER A 82 0.57 2.50 0.37
C SER A 82 1.50 2.06 1.50
N PHE A 83 2.73 2.58 1.53
CA PHE A 83 3.70 2.36 2.60
C PHE A 83 3.14 2.70 3.99
N PHE A 84 2.45 3.83 4.13
CA PHE A 84 1.89 4.23 5.42
C PHE A 84 0.75 3.31 5.88
N ILE A 85 -0.10 2.86 4.96
CA ILE A 85 -1.19 1.93 5.25
C ILE A 85 -0.61 0.60 5.74
N ASP A 86 0.39 0.06 5.04
CA ASP A 86 0.96 -1.25 5.36
C ASP A 86 1.80 -1.20 6.64
N PHE A 87 2.52 -0.09 6.86
CA PHE A 87 3.20 0.19 8.12
C PHE A 87 2.21 0.27 9.29
N PHE A 88 1.04 0.90 9.10
CA PHE A 88 0.01 0.99 10.13
C PHE A 88 -0.56 -0.38 10.50
N PHE A 89 -0.85 -1.23 9.51
CA PHE A 89 -1.31 -2.61 9.76
C PHE A 89 -0.24 -3.48 10.42
N LEU A 90 1.03 -3.28 10.07
CA LEU A 90 2.15 -3.92 10.73
C LEU A 90 2.22 -3.55 12.22
N LEU A 91 1.95 -2.29 12.58
CA LEU A 91 2.00 -1.80 13.97
C LEU A 91 0.86 -2.32 14.85
N ILE A 92 -0.36 -2.50 14.33
CA ILE A 92 -1.52 -2.83 15.18
C ILE A 92 -1.53 -4.29 15.66
N LYS A 93 -0.87 -5.22 14.95
CA LYS A 93 -1.09 -6.66 15.14
C LYS A 93 -0.19 -7.37 16.16
N ASP A 94 0.61 -6.66 16.93
CA ASP A 94 1.67 -7.26 17.75
C ASP A 94 1.22 -7.75 19.15
N LYS A 95 -0.09 -7.80 19.45
CA LYS A 95 -0.61 -8.44 20.68
C LYS A 95 -1.59 -9.56 20.36
N GLU A 96 -1.24 -10.77 20.79
CA GLU A 96 -2.08 -11.97 20.81
C GLU A 96 -3.28 -11.85 21.77
N VAL A 97 -3.88 -10.67 22.04
CA VAL A 97 -5.04 -10.58 22.93
C VAL A 97 -5.99 -9.52 22.42
N VAL A 98 -7.10 -9.94 21.84
CA VAL A 98 -8.11 -9.07 21.25
C VAL A 98 -9.48 -9.59 21.72
N SER A 99 -10.28 -8.75 22.38
CA SER A 99 -11.68 -9.08 22.66
C SER A 99 -12.47 -9.13 21.34
N GLU A 100 -13.60 -9.84 21.28
CA GLU A 100 -14.40 -9.95 20.05
C GLU A 100 -14.72 -8.59 19.41
N ASP A 101 -15.07 -7.59 20.24
CA ASP A 101 -15.33 -6.22 19.81
C ASP A 101 -14.12 -5.57 19.09
N GLU A 102 -12.91 -5.81 19.60
CA GLU A 102 -11.68 -5.27 19.03
C GLU A 102 -11.33 -5.98 17.70
N ILE A 103 -11.67 -7.27 17.55
CA ILE A 103 -11.50 -8.03 16.30
C ILE A 103 -12.45 -7.49 15.22
N ILE A 104 -13.71 -7.23 15.58
CA ILE A 104 -14.72 -6.68 14.65
C ILE A 104 -14.28 -5.30 14.18
N LEU A 105 -13.88 -4.42 15.11
CA LEU A 105 -13.41 -3.07 14.77
C LEU A 105 -12.15 -3.10 13.90
N SER A 106 -11.17 -3.95 14.24
CA SER A 106 -9.93 -4.11 13.47
C SER A 106 -10.22 -4.63 12.05
N THR A 107 -11.11 -5.61 11.92
CA THR A 107 -11.50 -6.18 10.62
C THR A 107 -12.22 -5.14 9.76
N PHE A 108 -13.17 -4.39 10.34
CA PHE A 108 -13.87 -3.31 9.64
C PHE A 108 -12.90 -2.22 9.16
N PHE A 109 -11.99 -1.78 10.03
CA PHE A 109 -10.98 -0.79 9.68
C PHE A 109 -10.04 -1.30 8.57
N THR A 110 -9.66 -2.58 8.63
CA THR A 110 -8.84 -3.22 7.59
C THR A 110 -9.53 -3.21 6.23
N ILE A 111 -10.80 -3.59 6.18
CA ILE A 111 -11.61 -3.57 4.95
C ILE A 111 -11.72 -2.15 4.40
N LEU A 112 -12.00 -1.16 5.26
CA LEU A 112 -12.14 0.23 4.85
C LEU A 112 -10.84 0.77 4.22
N CYS A 113 -9.68 0.54 4.85
CA CYS A 113 -8.40 0.94 4.29
C CYS A 113 -8.07 0.23 2.98
N CYS A 114 -8.38 -1.07 2.86
CA CYS A 114 -8.21 -1.81 1.60
C CYS A 114 -9.04 -1.18 0.48
N ILE A 115 -10.32 -0.84 0.73
CA ILE A 115 -11.18 -0.19 -0.26
C ILE A 115 -10.62 1.16 -0.68
N ILE A 116 -10.19 1.99 0.28
CA ILE A 116 -9.56 3.29 -0.02
C ILE A 116 -8.29 3.09 -0.86
N LYS A 117 -7.43 2.14 -0.48
CA LYS A 117 -6.19 1.79 -1.20
C LYS A 117 -6.51 1.37 -2.64
N ILE A 118 -7.54 0.53 -2.86
CA ILE A 118 -8.00 0.15 -4.22
C ILE A 118 -8.41 1.38 -5.03
N ILE A 119 -9.29 2.22 -4.49
CA ILE A 119 -9.83 3.39 -5.22
C ILE A 119 -8.70 4.35 -5.62
N VAL A 120 -7.79 4.64 -4.68
CA VAL A 120 -6.64 5.52 -4.92
C VAL A 120 -5.71 4.94 -5.99
N ASN A 121 -5.36 3.65 -5.89
CA ASN A 121 -4.50 2.99 -6.87
C ASN A 121 -5.10 2.98 -8.28
N VAL A 122 -6.39 2.65 -8.40
CA VAL A 122 -7.12 2.67 -9.69
C VAL A 122 -7.11 4.08 -10.28
N TYR A 123 -7.43 5.10 -9.47
CA TYR A 123 -7.48 6.49 -9.90
C TYR A 123 -6.11 6.98 -10.38
N ILE A 124 -5.05 6.68 -9.63
CA ILE A 124 -3.69 7.10 -9.96
C ILE A 124 -3.18 6.40 -11.21
N PHE A 125 -3.43 5.08 -11.33
CA PHE A 125 -3.04 4.33 -12.52
C PHE A 125 -3.75 4.86 -13.78
N TYR A 126 -5.06 5.06 -13.71
CA TYR A 126 -5.84 5.63 -14.81
C TYR A 126 -5.35 7.03 -15.21
N THR A 127 -5.14 7.90 -14.22
CA THR A 127 -4.67 9.27 -14.44
C THR A 127 -3.26 9.27 -15.06
N SER A 128 -2.38 8.37 -14.62
CA SER A 128 -1.02 8.22 -15.15
C SER A 128 -1.04 7.79 -16.62
N LEU A 129 -1.93 6.85 -16.99
CA LEU A 129 -2.11 6.45 -18.39
C LEU A 129 -2.64 7.60 -19.26
N ASN A 130 -3.57 8.41 -18.74
CA ASN A 130 -4.06 9.58 -19.47
C ASN A 130 -2.97 10.63 -19.70
N TYR A 131 -2.10 10.90 -18.71
CA TYR A 131 -0.95 11.79 -18.91
C TYR A 131 0.05 11.21 -19.90
N PHE A 132 0.31 9.91 -19.84
CA PHE A 132 1.17 9.23 -20.81
C PHE A 132 0.64 9.38 -22.24
N GLY A 133 -0.65 9.10 -22.45
CA GLY A 133 -1.31 9.26 -23.76
C GLY A 133 -1.22 10.71 -24.26
N LYS A 134 -1.46 11.70 -23.39
CA LYS A 134 -1.30 13.11 -23.75
C LYS A 134 0.11 13.48 -24.20
N ILE A 135 1.14 12.91 -23.61
CA ILE A 135 2.53 13.17 -24.01
C ILE A 135 2.84 12.51 -25.35
N PHE A 136 2.39 11.27 -25.55
CA PHE A 136 2.73 10.47 -26.73
C PHE A 136 1.92 10.85 -27.99
N ASP A 137 0.65 11.19 -27.81
CA ASP A 137 -0.27 11.57 -28.88
C ASP A 137 -0.36 13.10 -29.06
N SER A 138 0.53 13.86 -28.41
CA SER A 138 0.53 15.31 -28.51
C SER A 138 0.75 15.78 -29.94
N SER A 139 -0.15 16.64 -30.43
CA SER A 139 0.01 17.38 -31.68
C SER A 139 0.86 18.65 -31.52
N ASP A 140 1.24 19.00 -30.29
CA ASP A 140 2.07 20.17 -30.01
C ASP A 140 3.54 19.88 -30.39
N ASN A 141 4.08 20.69 -31.31
CA ASN A 141 5.45 20.54 -31.79
C ASN A 141 6.48 20.76 -30.68
N ASP A 142 6.20 21.60 -29.69
CA ASP A 142 7.13 21.84 -28.57
C ASP A 142 7.21 20.63 -27.65
N ILE A 143 6.08 20.00 -27.34
CA ILE A 143 6.04 18.74 -26.57
C ILE A 143 6.69 17.61 -27.36
N LYS A 144 6.42 17.52 -28.66
CA LYS A 144 6.95 16.45 -29.51
C LYS A 144 8.47 16.51 -29.63
N THR A 145 9.04 17.71 -29.79
CA THR A 145 10.50 17.90 -29.88
C THR A 145 11.21 17.62 -28.55
N ARG A 146 10.57 17.97 -27.43
CA ARG A 146 11.11 17.82 -26.06
C ARG A 146 10.96 16.40 -25.50
N CYS A 147 9.78 15.81 -25.67
CA CYS A 147 9.36 14.60 -24.97
C CYS A 147 9.44 13.30 -25.80
N HIS A 148 9.60 13.34 -27.13
CA HIS A 148 9.70 12.10 -27.94
C HIS A 148 11.12 11.52 -28.02
N THR A 149 12.05 11.96 -27.17
CA THR A 149 13.39 11.37 -27.08
C THR A 149 13.31 9.93 -26.54
N SER A 150 14.28 9.08 -26.91
CA SER A 150 14.33 7.70 -26.41
C SER A 150 14.50 7.64 -24.90
N VAL A 151 15.19 8.64 -24.32
CA VAL A 151 15.42 8.73 -22.86
C VAL A 151 14.10 9.00 -22.15
N THR A 152 13.35 10.01 -22.58
CA THR A 152 12.03 10.34 -22.00
C THR A 152 11.05 9.18 -22.08
N LYS A 153 10.99 8.47 -23.22
CA LYS A 153 10.14 7.27 -23.35
C LYS A 153 10.53 6.16 -22.38
N GLY A 154 11.83 5.94 -22.17
CA GLY A 154 12.33 4.98 -21.18
C GLY A 154 11.94 5.36 -19.75
N ILE A 155 12.03 6.64 -19.40
CA ILE A 155 11.61 7.15 -18.09
C ILE A 155 10.11 7.01 -17.88
N LEU A 156 9.30 7.38 -18.88
CA LEU A 156 7.83 7.23 -18.84
C LEU A 156 7.43 5.76 -18.67
N LEU A 157 8.05 4.84 -19.42
CA LEU A 157 7.82 3.41 -19.29
C LEU A 157 8.14 2.93 -17.86
N ASN A 158 9.28 3.38 -17.31
CA ASN A 158 9.69 3.03 -15.96
C ASN A 158 8.65 3.49 -14.91
N PHE A 159 8.12 4.71 -15.00
CA PHE A 159 7.07 5.16 -14.08
C PHE A 159 5.74 4.44 -14.26
N ILE A 160 5.37 4.04 -15.47
CA ILE A 160 4.19 3.19 -15.68
C ILE A 160 4.37 1.86 -14.95
N VAL A 161 5.54 1.23 -15.10
CA VAL A 161 5.86 -0.04 -14.43
C VAL A 161 5.81 0.14 -12.91
N ILE A 162 6.46 1.18 -12.37
CA ILE A 162 6.46 1.48 -10.93
C ILE A 162 5.03 1.72 -10.43
N THR A 163 4.19 2.43 -11.20
CA THR A 163 2.79 2.71 -10.81
C THR A 163 1.91 1.46 -10.87
N ALA A 164 2.22 0.50 -11.75
CA ALA A 164 1.50 -0.76 -11.85
C ALA A 164 1.74 -1.68 -10.63
N PHE A 165 2.90 -1.59 -9.97
CA PHE A 165 3.23 -2.42 -8.82
C PHE A 165 2.24 -2.24 -7.64
N PRO A 166 2.01 -1.03 -7.10
CA PRO A 166 1.02 -0.79 -6.04
C PRO A 166 -0.39 -1.26 -6.42
N PHE A 167 -0.75 -1.18 -7.70
CA PHE A 167 -2.03 -1.68 -8.18
C PHE A 167 -2.14 -3.21 -8.07
N VAL A 168 -1.12 -3.94 -8.53
CA VAL A 168 -1.05 -5.40 -8.44
C VAL A 168 -0.94 -5.85 -6.98
N GLU A 169 -0.14 -5.17 -6.19
CA GLU A 169 0.01 -5.42 -4.75
C GLU A 169 -1.32 -5.31 -4.02
N THR A 170 -2.04 -4.20 -4.22
CA THR A 170 -3.35 -3.98 -3.62
C THR A 170 -4.36 -5.04 -4.02
N TYR A 171 -4.29 -5.53 -5.26
CA TYR A 171 -5.12 -6.64 -5.73
C TYR A 171 -4.84 -7.95 -4.96
N ILE A 172 -3.56 -8.31 -4.81
CA ILE A 172 -3.15 -9.53 -4.07
C ILE A 172 -3.51 -9.38 -2.58
N GLU A 173 -3.24 -8.23 -1.99
CA GLU A 173 -3.55 -7.90 -0.59
C GLU A 173 -5.04 -8.02 -0.29
N SER A 174 -5.90 -7.53 -1.19
CA SER A 174 -7.34 -7.60 -1.06
C SER A 174 -7.85 -9.05 -1.08
N ILE A 175 -7.31 -9.88 -1.98
CA ILE A 175 -7.63 -11.31 -2.06
C ILE A 175 -7.22 -12.03 -0.77
N LEU A 176 -6.00 -11.82 -0.30
CA LEU A 176 -5.47 -12.45 0.90
C LEU A 176 -6.24 -12.02 2.16
N THR A 177 -6.64 -10.75 2.22
CA THR A 177 -7.46 -10.21 3.30
C THR A 177 -8.83 -10.88 3.30
N PHE A 178 -9.47 -11.03 2.14
CA PHE A 178 -10.74 -11.75 2.01
C PHE A 178 -10.63 -13.21 2.48
N PHE A 179 -9.63 -13.96 2.01
CA PHE A 179 -9.41 -15.34 2.45
C PHE A 179 -9.19 -15.43 3.96
N SER A 180 -8.45 -14.48 4.53
CA SER A 180 -8.18 -14.46 5.96
C SER A 180 -9.44 -14.21 6.80
N ILE A 181 -10.36 -13.38 6.32
CA ILE A 181 -11.66 -13.13 6.95
C ILE A 181 -12.53 -14.40 6.90
N VAL A 182 -12.60 -15.06 5.73
CA VAL A 182 -13.36 -16.31 5.55
C VAL A 182 -12.82 -17.41 6.47
N HIS A 183 -11.50 -17.56 6.53
CA HIS A 183 -10.85 -18.52 7.40
C HIS A 183 -11.11 -18.21 8.88
N PHE A 184 -11.02 -16.94 9.28
CA PHE A 184 -11.33 -16.51 10.65
C PHE A 184 -12.77 -16.84 11.03
N LYS A 185 -13.75 -16.54 10.16
CA LYS A 185 -15.16 -16.89 10.38
C LYS A 185 -15.36 -18.40 10.56
N SER A 186 -14.68 -19.22 9.75
CA SER A 186 -14.74 -20.69 9.89
C SER A 186 -14.16 -21.18 11.22
N GLN A 187 -13.09 -20.55 11.72
CA GLN A 187 -12.52 -20.90 13.02
C GLN A 187 -13.47 -20.55 14.17
N VAL A 188 -14.10 -19.38 14.14
CA VAL A 188 -15.09 -18.96 15.15
C VAL A 188 -16.29 -19.91 15.19
N GLN A 189 -16.85 -20.25 14.02
CA GLN A 189 -17.99 -21.18 13.94
C GLN A 189 -17.66 -22.59 14.45
N LYS A 190 -16.44 -23.09 14.21
CA LYS A 190 -16.01 -24.37 14.77
C LYS A 190 -15.89 -24.31 16.29
N TYR A 191 -15.50 -23.17 16.85
CA TYR A 191 -15.33 -23.00 18.29
C TYR A 191 -16.68 -22.85 19.01
N GLU A 192 -17.62 -22.09 18.44
CA GLU A 192 -19.00 -22.01 18.93
C GLU A 192 -19.72 -23.37 18.90
N MET A 193 -19.34 -24.29 18.00
CA MET A 193 -19.88 -25.65 17.97
C MET A 193 -19.24 -26.61 19.00
N ILE A 194 -18.10 -26.26 19.58
CA ILE A 194 -17.38 -27.10 20.57
C ILE A 194 -17.80 -26.76 22.01
N ILE A 195 -18.33 -25.56 22.25
CA ILE A 195 -18.92 -25.11 23.52
C ILE A 195 -20.39 -25.52 23.57
#